data_AF-X1VXK4-F1
#
_entry.id   AF-X1VXK4-F1
#
_cell.length_a   1.000
_cell.length_b   1.000
_cell.length_c   1.000
_cell.angle_alpha   90.00
_cell.angle_beta   90.00
_cell.angle_gamma   90.00
#
_symmetry.space_group_name_H-M   'P 1'
#
loop_
_entity.id
_entity.type
_entity.pdbx_description
1 polymer ?
#
loop_
_entity_poly.entity_id
_entity_poly.type
_entity_poly.pdbx_seq_one_letter_code
_entity_poly.pdbx_strand_id
1 'polypeptide(L)' 'KLDPKFKKIIKIMEIPALSISSTDIRRRVKEGKNIKYLVSYEVEKYIYGKDLYCKR' A
#
# COMPACT_ATOMS: atom_id res chain seq x y z
N LYS A 1 0.40 -3.37 25.70
CA LYS A 1 -0.34 -2.21 26.26
C LYS A 1 0.47 -0.96 25.97
N LEU A 2 -0.17 0.15 25.61
CA LEU A 2 0.53 1.40 25.34
C LEU A 2 1.17 1.95 26.63
N ASP A 3 2.45 2.32 26.58
CA ASP A 3 3.16 2.96 27.69
C ASP A 3 2.48 4.31 28.01
N PRO A 4 2.12 4.57 29.29
CA PRO A 4 1.44 5.81 29.71
C PRO A 4 2.10 7.10 29.22
N LYS A 5 3.44 7.10 29.04
CA LYS A 5 4.19 8.28 28.59
C LYS A 5 3.78 8.76 27.19
N PHE A 6 3.28 7.86 26.34
CA PHE A 6 2.89 8.19 24.96
C PHE A 6 1.40 8.48 24.78
N LYS A 7 0.60 8.32 25.84
CA LYS A 7 -0.87 8.43 25.77
C LYS A 7 -1.35 9.83 25.35
N LYS A 8 -0.56 10.88 25.60
CA LYS A 8 -0.90 12.27 25.23
C LYS A 8 -0.57 12.64 23.78
N ILE A 9 0.29 11.88 23.10
CA ILE A 9 0.76 12.21 21.74
C ILE A 9 0.22 11.24 20.67
N ILE A 10 -0.39 10.13 21.08
CA ILE A 10 -1.01 9.16 20.16
C ILE A 10 -2.51 9.45 20.07
N LYS A 11 -2.99 9.60 18.84
CA LYS A 11 -4.42 9.65 18.51
C LYS A 11 -4.77 8.38 17.74
N ILE A 12 -5.70 7.60 18.27
CA ILE A 12 -6.24 6.44 17.57
C ILE A 12 -7.40 6.94 16.72
N MET A 13 -7.41 6.59 15.45
CA MET A 13 -8.50 6.90 14.53
C MET A 13 -8.97 5.61 13.88
N GLU A 14 -10.28 5.44 13.81
CA GLU A 14 -10.88 4.37 13.02
C GLU A 14 -10.95 4.81 11.57
N ILE A 15 -10.52 3.92 10.67
CA ILE A 15 -10.51 4.17 9.23
C ILE A 15 -11.50 3.19 8.61
N PRO A 16 -12.49 3.65 7.82
CA PRO A 16 -13.38 2.75 7.09
C PRO A 16 -12.54 1.87 6.16
N ALA A 17 -12.79 0.56 6.19
CA ALA A 17 -11.89 -0.43 5.62
C ALA A 17 -11.80 -0.33 4.09
N LEU A 18 -10.70 0.27 3.60
CA LEU A 18 -10.11 -0.02 2.29
C LEU A 18 -8.72 -0.57 2.56
N SER A 19 -8.62 -1.88 2.76
CA SER A 19 -7.36 -2.55 3.10
C SER A 19 -6.45 -2.69 1.88
N ILE A 20 -5.79 -1.60 1.50
CA ILE A 20 -4.70 -1.61 0.51
C ILE A 20 -3.39 -1.86 1.25
N SER A 21 -2.57 -2.79 0.75
CA SER A 21 -1.22 -3.00 1.27
C SER A 21 -0.18 -3.03 0.16
N SER A 22 0.98 -2.43 0.40
CA SER A 22 2.10 -2.47 -0.57
C SER A 22 2.59 -3.89 -0.83
N THR A 23 2.45 -4.79 0.15
CA THR A 23 2.79 -6.22 -0.02
C THR A 23 1.88 -6.87 -1.07
N ASP A 24 0.58 -6.62 -1.02
CA ASP A 24 -0.35 -7.13 -2.03
C ASP A 24 -0.10 -6.49 -3.40
N ILE A 25 0.11 -5.17 -3.46
CA ILE A 25 0.42 -4.47 -4.72
C ILE A 25 1.65 -5.08 -5.41
N ARG A 26 2.78 -5.22 -4.69
CA ARG A 26 4.01 -5.80 -5.26
C ARG A 26 3.80 -7.24 -5.73
N ARG A 27 3.06 -8.05 -4.97
CA ARG A 27 2.70 -9.42 -5.36
C ARG A 27 1.88 -9.45 -6.64
N ARG A 28 0.85 -8.61 -6.74
CA ARG A 28 -0.03 -8.53 -7.93
C ARG A 28 0.76 -8.16 -9.18
N VAL A 29 1.62 -7.14 -9.10
CA VAL A 29 2.50 -6.74 -10.21
C VAL A 29 3.38 -7.92 -10.64
N LYS A 30 4.01 -8.60 -9.68
CA LYS A 30 4.85 -9.78 -9.92
C LYS A 30 4.09 -10.95 -10.59
N GLU A 31 2.79 -11.05 -10.33
CA GLU A 31 1.89 -12.08 -10.89
C GLU A 31 1.17 -11.62 -12.17
N GLY A 32 1.47 -10.42 -12.70
CA GLY A 32 0.78 -9.86 -13.87
C GLY A 32 -0.69 -9.48 -13.61
N LYS A 33 -1.10 -9.34 -12.35
CA LYS A 33 -2.45 -8.95 -11.95
C LYS A 33 -2.60 -7.43 -11.93
N ASN A 34 -3.79 -6.96 -12.31
CA ASN A 34 -4.13 -5.55 -12.33
C ASN A 34 -4.13 -4.93 -10.91
N ILE A 35 -3.56 -3.71 -10.78
CA ILE A 35 -3.52 -2.87 -9.56
C ILE A 35 -4.31 -1.56 -9.68
N LYS A 36 -5.11 -1.39 -10.74
CA LYS A 36 -6.00 -0.24 -10.95
C LYS A 36 -6.91 -0.03 -9.73
N TYR A 37 -7.08 1.22 -9.34
CA TYR A 37 -7.82 1.65 -8.15
C TYR A 37 -7.21 1.25 -6.79
N LEU A 38 -6.13 0.45 -6.75
CA LEU A 38 -5.35 0.21 -5.52
C LEU A 38 -4.29 1.29 -5.29
N VAL A 39 -3.92 2.01 -6.36
CA VAL A 39 -3.01 3.15 -6.34
C VAL A 39 -3.56 4.23 -7.28
N SER A 40 -2.99 5.44 -7.22
CA SER A 40 -3.28 6.46 -8.21
C SER A 40 -2.79 6.05 -9.60
N TYR A 41 -3.43 6.58 -10.64
CA TYR A 41 -3.08 6.29 -12.04
C TYR A 41 -1.60 6.58 -12.35
N GLU A 42 -1.06 7.69 -11.85
CA GLU A 42 0.34 8.06 -12.08
C GLU A 42 1.31 7.03 -11.47
N VAL A 43 0.97 6.46 -10.31
CA VAL A 43 1.79 5.42 -9.66
C VAL A 43 1.71 4.11 -10.43
N GLU A 44 0.53 3.70 -10.88
CA GLU A 44 0.34 2.52 -11.73
C GLU A 44 1.18 2.64 -13.01
N LYS A 45 1.08 3.78 -13.71
CA LYS A 45 1.83 4.07 -14.92
C LYS A 45 3.35 4.05 -14.69
N TYR A 46 3.80 4.60 -13.57
CA TYR A 46 5.23 4.58 -13.23
C TYR A 46 5.75 3.16 -12.95
N ILE A 47 4.99 2.35 -12.19
CA ILE A 47 5.35 0.97 -11.88
C ILE A 47 5.53 0.16 -13.16
N TYR A 48 4.55 0.20 -14.07
CA TYR A 48 4.62 -0.54 -15.33
C TYR A 48 5.67 0.05 -16.28
N GLY A 49 5.76 1.39 -16.40
CA GLY A 49 6.72 2.04 -17.30
C GLY A 49 8.19 1.90 -16.87
N LYS A 50 8.45 1.45 -15.64
CA LYS A 50 9.79 1.20 -15.10
C LYS A 50 10.03 -0.27 -14.75
N ASP A 51 9.10 -1.16 -15.10
CA ASP A 51 9.15 -2.59 -14.76
C ASP A 51 9.45 -2.86 -13.26
N LEU A 52 8.92 -2.00 -12.38
CA LEU A 52 9.14 -2.17 -10.94
C LEU A 52 8.40 -3.41 -10.47
N TYR A 53 9.05 -4.20 -9.62
CA TYR A 53 8.49 -5.41 -9.02
C TYR A 53 8.20 -6.57 -10.00
N CYS A 54 8.47 -6.38 -11.30
CA CYS A 54 8.59 -7.47 -12.25
C CYS A 54 9.77 -8.37 -11.83
N LYS A 55 9.60 -9.70 -11.84
CA LYS A 55 10.69 -10.63 -11.52
C LYS A 55 11.88 -10.37 -12.46
N ARG A 56 13.10 -10.38 -11.91
CA ARG A 56 14.28 -10.84 -12.65
C ARG A 56 14.23 -12.36 -12.75
#